data_AF-A0A7K7TAB1-F1
#
_entry.id   AF-A0A7K7TAB1-F1
#
_cell.length_a   1.000
_cell.length_b   1.000
_cell.length_c   1.000
_cell.angle_alpha   90.00
_cell.angle_beta   90.00
_cell.angle_gamma   90.00
#
_symmetry.space_group_name_H-M   'P 1'
#
loop_
_entity.id
_entity.type
_entity.pdbx_description
1 polymer ?
#
loop_
_entity_poly.entity_id
_entity_poly.type
_entity_poly.pdbx_seq_one_letter_code
_entity_poly.pdbx_strand_id
1 'polypeptide(L)'
;VTALMDNVAFISRHILARTFYPLPQKAIGVGSAFEGWSPQQLDVLYQVLVPLTPPPGHTFQLEQDTVGQMPGRNFRIRVKQVCTCTGEQGEDMLCFLHHPEEELRANQQPSLLHTLCTGSYLDVHKTVRWFNHLLSEASVAFHGWHLLLLPSRRSCKMLLSDNENSFKVEVLFGVQEGDSEIYVTSQPTETPFTPRTVWPETYSVAELKFFGHIARSAPRNSCHLKCLQFLARALLGTRFSTYSVKTVMMHLLNTLPVSQWASRHFLDRLGDIIHFLNRSLLEKRLDHFVLGNQRFPQEIVMPMDIQTVEPPNLFHHLEQNPAAHTTAMKELCILQM
;
A
#
# COMPACT_ATOMS: atom_id res chain seq x y z
N VAL A 1 4.30 8.25 13.37
CA VAL A 1 3.62 8.51 12.07
C VAL A 1 2.17 8.02 12.06
N THR A 2 1.86 6.75 12.31
CA THR A 2 0.47 6.25 12.34
C THR A 2 -0.42 7.00 13.34
N ALA A 3 0.05 7.23 14.56
CA ALA A 3 -0.68 8.02 15.55
C ALA A 3 -1.01 9.46 15.09
N LEU A 4 -0.09 10.11 14.37
CA LEU A 4 -0.32 11.43 13.78
C LEU A 4 -1.44 11.37 12.74
N MET A 5 -1.41 10.35 11.87
CA MET A 5 -2.43 10.16 10.86
C MET A 5 -3.79 9.73 11.44
N ASP A 6 -3.80 9.02 12.56
CA ASP A 6 -5.03 8.71 13.29
C ASP A 6 -5.68 9.97 13.87
N ASN A 7 -4.88 10.94 14.32
CA ASN A 7 -5.37 12.26 14.73
C ASN A 7 -5.95 13.03 13.54
N VAL A 8 -5.29 12.99 12.38
CA VAL A 8 -5.83 13.57 11.14
C VAL A 8 -7.18 12.93 10.83
N ALA A 9 -7.27 11.60 10.80
CA ALA A 9 -8.52 10.89 10.53
C ALA A 9 -9.63 11.25 11.53
N PHE A 10 -9.30 11.39 12.81
CA PHE A 10 -10.23 11.82 13.85
C PHE A 10 -10.79 13.23 13.60
N ILE A 11 -9.92 14.19 13.30
CA ILE A 11 -10.30 15.58 13.03
C ILE A 11 -11.08 15.68 11.71
N SER A 12 -10.67 14.92 10.69
CA SER A 12 -11.40 14.83 9.43
C SER A 12 -12.85 14.39 9.60
N ARG A 13 -13.19 13.53 10.59
CA ARG A 13 -14.60 13.17 10.83
C ARG A 13 -15.46 14.38 11.17
N HIS A 14 -14.91 15.33 11.91
CA HIS A 14 -15.62 16.53 12.33
C HIS A 14 -15.73 17.53 11.18
N ILE A 15 -14.64 17.73 10.44
CA ILE A 15 -14.61 18.61 9.25
C ILE A 15 -15.60 18.11 8.19
N LEU A 16 -15.66 16.80 7.97
CA LEU A 16 -16.41 16.20 6.87
C LEU A 16 -17.85 15.80 7.23
N ALA A 17 -18.29 15.96 8.49
CA ALA A 17 -19.55 15.43 9.02
C ALA A 17 -20.82 15.83 8.23
N ARG A 18 -20.79 16.97 7.52
CA ARG A 18 -21.91 17.49 6.72
C ARG A 18 -21.55 17.64 5.23
N THR A 19 -20.63 16.82 4.77
CA THR A 19 -20.14 16.84 3.39
C THR A 19 -20.35 15.48 2.72
N PHE A 20 -20.25 15.46 1.40
CA PHE A 20 -20.30 14.23 0.60
C PHE A 20 -18.90 13.81 0.14
N TYR A 21 -17.89 14.01 0.98
CA TYR A 21 -16.53 13.54 0.75
C TYR A 21 -16.26 12.20 1.46
N PRO A 22 -15.38 11.35 0.91
CA PRO A 22 -15.01 10.09 1.55
C PRO A 22 -14.40 10.35 2.92
N LEU A 23 -14.67 9.47 3.89
CA LEU A 23 -14.09 9.60 5.22
C LEU A 23 -12.77 8.81 5.29
N PRO A 24 -11.64 9.46 5.62
CA PRO A 24 -10.39 8.76 5.90
C PRO A 24 -10.50 7.88 7.15
N GLN A 25 -10.14 6.61 7.03
CA GLN A 25 -10.06 5.69 8.16
C GLN A 25 -8.70 5.79 8.88
N LYS A 26 -8.52 4.96 9.92
CA LYS A 26 -7.23 4.80 10.61
C LYS A 26 -6.15 4.41 9.62
N ALA A 27 -4.97 4.99 9.79
CA ALA A 27 -3.87 4.76 8.86
C ALA A 27 -3.15 3.45 9.17
N ILE A 28 -2.84 2.69 8.12
CA ILE A 28 -2.11 1.43 8.20
C ILE A 28 -0.67 1.73 7.77
N GLY A 29 0.29 1.56 8.68
CA GLY A 29 1.71 1.71 8.34
C GLY A 29 2.20 0.53 7.51
N VAL A 30 2.71 0.79 6.30
CA VAL A 30 3.13 -0.25 5.35
C VAL A 30 4.58 -0.06 4.90
N GLY A 31 5.20 -1.13 4.44
CA GLY A 31 6.57 -1.10 3.91
C GLY A 31 7.66 -1.16 4.99
N SER A 32 8.90 -1.00 4.56
CA SER A 32 10.10 -1.39 5.33
C SER A 32 10.25 -0.69 6.69
N ALA A 33 9.75 0.54 6.83
CA ALA A 33 9.78 1.29 8.08
C ALA A 33 8.86 0.68 9.16
N PHE A 34 7.67 0.20 8.76
CA PHE A 34 6.70 -0.40 9.68
C PHE A 34 6.88 -1.90 9.85
N GLU A 35 7.51 -2.56 8.87
CA GLU A 35 7.91 -3.97 8.95
C GLU A 35 9.23 -4.18 9.71
N GLY A 36 9.92 -3.09 10.10
CA GLY A 36 11.07 -3.13 11.00
C GLY A 36 12.42 -3.45 10.35
N TRP A 37 12.56 -3.31 9.03
CA TRP A 37 13.80 -3.64 8.30
C TRP A 37 14.34 -2.52 7.39
N SER A 38 13.90 -1.27 7.57
CA SER A 38 14.37 -0.13 6.75
C SER A 38 15.88 -0.14 6.50
N PRO A 39 16.33 -0.12 5.22
CA PRO A 39 17.75 -0.20 4.87
C PRO A 39 18.50 1.07 5.27
N GLN A 40 17.86 2.24 5.30
CA GLN A 40 18.51 3.48 5.71
C GLN A 40 18.05 3.88 7.12
N GLN A 41 18.97 4.39 7.93
CA GLN A 41 18.63 5.02 9.23
C GLN A 41 18.37 6.52 9.06
N LEU A 42 19.00 7.16 8.08
CA LEU A 42 18.80 8.56 7.70
C LEU A 42 17.83 8.62 6.51
N ASP A 43 16.87 9.54 6.54
CA ASP A 43 15.88 9.77 5.47
C ASP A 43 14.88 8.62 5.21
N VAL A 44 14.42 7.97 6.29
CA VAL A 44 13.38 6.93 6.21
C VAL A 44 12.08 7.50 5.66
N LEU A 45 11.58 6.90 4.58
CA LEU A 45 10.24 7.16 4.06
C LEU A 45 9.22 6.30 4.79
N TYR A 46 8.34 6.95 5.55
CA TYR A 46 7.22 6.29 6.22
C TYR A 46 6.01 6.25 5.28
N GLN A 47 5.70 5.08 4.75
CA GLN A 47 4.54 4.90 3.89
C GLN A 47 3.33 4.46 4.72
N VAL A 48 2.21 5.15 4.54
CA VAL A 48 0.95 4.83 5.21
C VAL A 48 -0.16 4.68 4.19
N LEU A 49 -0.96 3.63 4.32
CA LEU A 49 -2.19 3.45 3.58
C LEU A 49 -3.35 3.99 4.42
N VAL A 50 -4.14 4.88 3.84
CA VAL A 50 -5.35 5.46 4.44
C VAL A 50 -6.56 4.93 3.67
N PRO A 51 -7.29 3.96 4.23
CA PRO A 51 -8.52 3.48 3.62
C PRO A 51 -9.59 4.59 3.59
N LEU A 52 -10.39 4.62 2.52
CA LEU A 52 -11.48 5.57 2.35
C LEU A 52 -12.83 4.84 2.47
N THR A 53 -13.73 5.35 3.31
CA THR A 53 -15.14 4.92 3.27
C THR A 53 -15.98 5.85 2.40
N PRO A 54 -16.98 5.31 1.67
CA PRO A 54 -17.91 6.16 0.94
C PRO A 54 -18.69 7.08 1.90
N PRO A 55 -19.02 8.31 1.47
CA PRO A 55 -19.91 9.20 2.22
C PRO A 55 -21.36 8.68 2.22
N PRO A 56 -22.24 9.25 3.07
CA PRO A 56 -23.67 8.97 3.03
C PRO A 56 -24.27 9.12 1.62
N GLY A 57 -25.23 8.25 1.30
CA GLY A 57 -25.86 8.20 -0.02
C GLY A 57 -24.96 7.70 -1.16
N HIS A 58 -23.77 7.16 -0.86
CA HIS A 58 -22.85 6.61 -1.85
C HIS A 58 -22.33 5.22 -1.46
N THR A 59 -21.91 4.45 -2.46
CA THR A 59 -21.21 3.18 -2.28
C THR A 59 -20.03 3.08 -3.23
N PHE A 60 -18.95 2.42 -2.79
CA PHE A 60 -17.81 2.06 -3.63
C PHE A 60 -17.95 0.63 -4.12
N GLN A 61 -17.89 0.46 -5.44
CA GLN A 61 -17.84 -0.85 -6.09
C GLN A 61 -16.51 -0.99 -6.82
N LEU A 62 -15.76 -2.04 -6.51
CA LEU A 62 -14.53 -2.37 -7.21
C LEU A 62 -14.86 -3.08 -8.53
N GLU A 63 -14.35 -2.54 -9.63
CA GLU A 63 -14.46 -3.13 -10.96
C GLU A 63 -13.05 -3.45 -11.46
N GLN A 64 -12.74 -4.72 -11.65
CA GLN A 64 -11.44 -5.15 -12.17
C GLN A 64 -11.31 -4.74 -13.64
N ASP A 65 -10.17 -4.14 -14.01
CA ASP A 65 -9.86 -3.81 -15.40
C ASP A 65 -9.40 -5.08 -16.12
N THR A 66 -10.32 -5.70 -16.87
CA THR A 66 -10.04 -6.90 -17.67
C THR A 66 -9.44 -6.56 -19.04
N VAL A 67 -9.32 -5.28 -19.39
CA VAL A 67 -8.89 -4.81 -20.72
C VAL A 67 -7.35 -4.68 -20.79
N GLY A 68 -6.66 -5.74 -20.33
CA GLY A 68 -5.48 -6.35 -20.95
C GLY A 68 -4.21 -5.54 -21.32
N GLN A 69 -4.00 -4.29 -20.91
CA GLN A 69 -2.78 -3.55 -21.29
C GLN A 69 -1.82 -3.19 -20.15
N MET A 70 -2.27 -3.27 -18.89
CA MET A 70 -1.47 -2.83 -17.74
C MET A 70 -0.94 -4.04 -16.95
N PRO A 71 0.34 -4.06 -16.57
CA PRO A 71 0.88 -5.12 -15.74
C PRO A 71 0.19 -5.13 -14.36
N GLY A 72 0.01 -6.34 -13.82
CA GLY A 72 -0.63 -6.55 -12.52
C GLY A 72 -2.16 -6.46 -12.53
N ARG A 73 -2.76 -6.67 -11.36
CA ARG A 73 -4.22 -6.58 -11.15
C ARG A 73 -4.61 -5.13 -10.88
N ASN A 74 -5.37 -4.56 -11.80
CA ASN A 74 -5.76 -3.16 -11.78
C ASN A 74 -7.27 -3.04 -11.65
N PHE A 75 -7.73 -2.05 -10.88
CA PHE A 75 -9.15 -1.82 -10.64
C PHE A 75 -9.56 -0.38 -10.92
N ARG A 76 -10.86 -0.17 -11.04
CA ARG A 76 -11.49 1.15 -10.96
C ARG A 76 -12.52 1.11 -9.84
N ILE A 77 -12.58 2.19 -9.08
CA ILE A 77 -13.56 2.34 -7.99
C ILE A 77 -14.76 3.07 -8.57
N ARG A 78 -15.83 2.34 -8.91
CA ARG A 78 -17.08 2.94 -9.34
C ARG A 78 -17.83 3.46 -8.12
N VAL A 79 -18.21 4.73 -8.18
CA VAL A 79 -19.07 5.38 -7.20
C VAL A 79 -20.50 5.28 -7.70
N LYS A 80 -21.39 4.73 -6.86
CA LYS A 80 -22.84 4.70 -7.10
C LYS A 80 -23.55 5.49 -6.01
N GLN A 81 -24.64 6.17 -6.38
CA GLN A 81 -25.55 6.78 -5.42
C GLN A 81 -26.55 5.72 -4.94
N VAL A 82 -26.87 5.77 -3.66
CA VAL A 82 -27.86 4.91 -3.01
C VAL A 82 -28.88 5.75 -2.27
N CYS A 83 -30.11 5.25 -2.18
CA CYS A 83 -31.21 5.95 -1.54
C CYS A 83 -30.97 6.08 -0.04
N THR A 84 -31.16 7.28 0.51
CA THR A 84 -31.06 7.56 1.96
C THR A 84 -32.41 7.68 2.66
N CYS A 85 -33.54 7.65 1.93
CA CYS A 85 -34.88 7.95 2.47
C CYS A 85 -35.44 6.93 3.49
N THR A 86 -34.86 5.73 3.57
CA THR A 86 -35.35 4.66 4.45
C THR A 86 -34.48 4.44 5.69
N GLY A 87 -33.38 5.20 5.83
CA GLY A 87 -32.45 5.07 6.95
C GLY A 87 -32.59 6.20 7.97
N GLU A 88 -32.08 5.98 9.19
CA GLU A 88 -31.90 7.00 10.24
C GLU A 88 -30.84 8.07 9.88
N GLN A 89 -30.38 8.10 8.63
CA GLN A 89 -29.32 8.99 8.15
C GLN A 89 -29.87 10.38 7.82
N GLY A 90 -30.03 11.19 8.86
CA GLY A 90 -30.08 12.64 8.81
C GLY A 90 -31.38 13.22 8.24
N GLU A 91 -32.26 13.67 9.14
CA GLU A 91 -33.46 14.46 8.80
C GLU A 91 -33.15 15.72 7.97
N ASP A 92 -31.89 16.17 7.93
CA ASP A 92 -31.41 17.36 7.22
C ASP A 92 -30.76 17.11 5.83
N MET A 93 -30.69 15.87 5.32
CA MET A 93 -30.01 15.57 4.03
C MET A 93 -30.98 15.17 2.91
N LEU A 94 -30.90 15.86 1.78
CA LEU A 94 -31.72 15.56 0.60
C LEU A 94 -31.17 14.35 -0.15
N CYS A 95 -32.04 13.38 -0.44
CA CYS A 95 -31.67 12.18 -1.17
C CYS A 95 -31.35 12.49 -2.65
N PHE A 96 -30.14 12.13 -3.09
CA PHE A 96 -29.70 12.35 -4.47
C PHE A 96 -30.54 11.63 -5.54
N LEU A 97 -31.29 10.59 -5.18
CA LEU A 97 -32.07 9.79 -6.13
C LEU A 97 -33.52 10.25 -6.27
N HIS A 98 -34.04 11.02 -5.30
CA HIS A 98 -35.47 11.35 -5.23
C HIS A 98 -35.76 12.86 -5.27
N HIS A 99 -34.74 13.71 -5.10
CA HIS A 99 -34.87 15.16 -5.27
C HIS A 99 -34.31 15.62 -6.62
N PRO A 100 -34.91 16.64 -7.26
CA PRO A 100 -34.41 17.20 -8.51
C PRO A 100 -33.05 17.90 -8.30
N GLU A 101 -32.25 17.95 -9.38
CA GLU A 101 -30.87 18.44 -9.33
C GLU A 101 -30.78 19.92 -8.91
N GLU A 102 -31.74 20.74 -9.28
CA GLU A 102 -31.80 22.16 -8.93
C GLU A 102 -31.96 22.36 -7.43
N GLU A 103 -32.82 21.57 -6.78
CA GLU A 103 -33.04 21.61 -5.34
C GLU A 103 -31.79 21.14 -4.59
N LEU A 104 -31.17 20.06 -5.08
CA LEU A 104 -29.93 19.52 -4.52
C LEU A 104 -28.79 20.56 -4.58
N ARG A 105 -28.64 21.27 -5.70
CA ARG A 105 -27.61 22.30 -5.88
C ARG A 105 -27.84 23.54 -5.02
N ALA A 106 -29.10 23.89 -4.73
CA ALA A 106 -29.44 25.05 -3.92
C ALA A 106 -29.29 24.79 -2.41
N ASN A 107 -29.59 23.58 -1.97
CA ASN A 107 -29.79 23.29 -0.54
C ASN A 107 -28.70 22.42 0.09
N GLN A 108 -27.80 21.80 -0.69
CA GLN A 108 -26.71 20.99 -0.13
C GLN A 108 -25.43 20.97 -0.98
N GLN A 109 -24.37 20.41 -0.40
CA GLN A 109 -23.08 20.28 -1.07
C GLN A 109 -23.17 19.33 -2.29
N PRO A 110 -22.30 19.51 -3.31
CA PRO A 110 -22.29 18.62 -4.46
C PRO A 110 -21.98 17.17 -4.08
N SER A 111 -22.60 16.23 -4.78
CA SER A 111 -22.31 14.79 -4.66
C SER A 111 -20.84 14.48 -4.96
N LEU A 112 -20.35 13.37 -4.41
CA LEU A 112 -19.00 12.85 -4.66
C LEU A 112 -18.72 12.66 -6.17
N LEU A 113 -19.76 12.35 -6.94
CA LEU A 113 -19.68 12.18 -8.40
C LEU A 113 -19.26 13.47 -9.12
N HIS A 114 -19.67 14.63 -8.60
CA HIS A 114 -19.33 15.92 -9.19
C HIS A 114 -18.02 16.50 -8.64
N THR A 115 -17.52 16.00 -7.51
CA THR A 115 -16.30 16.50 -6.87
C THR A 115 -15.08 15.64 -7.19
N LEU A 116 -14.98 14.44 -6.62
CA LEU A 116 -13.78 13.60 -6.68
C LEU A 116 -13.80 12.55 -7.80
N CYS A 117 -14.90 12.41 -8.56
CA CYS A 117 -14.99 11.43 -9.64
C CYS A 117 -14.67 12.04 -11.02
N THR A 118 -14.18 11.20 -11.93
CA THR A 118 -14.13 11.46 -13.37
C THR A 118 -15.09 10.47 -14.03
N GLY A 119 -16.23 10.99 -14.53
CA GLY A 119 -17.39 10.14 -14.80
C GLY A 119 -17.92 9.53 -13.50
N SER A 120 -18.16 8.22 -13.49
CA SER A 120 -18.61 7.47 -12.30
C SER A 120 -17.46 6.86 -11.48
N TYR A 121 -16.20 7.18 -11.76
CA TYR A 121 -15.05 6.54 -11.13
C TYR A 121 -14.26 7.51 -10.27
N LEU A 122 -13.84 7.06 -9.08
CA LEU A 122 -13.04 7.87 -8.17
C LEU A 122 -11.69 8.22 -8.82
N ASP A 123 -11.41 9.52 -8.92
CA ASP A 123 -10.20 10.04 -9.55
C ASP A 123 -9.11 10.24 -8.50
N VAL A 124 -7.97 9.56 -8.68
CA VAL A 124 -6.83 9.60 -7.77
C VAL A 124 -6.29 11.03 -7.63
N HIS A 125 -6.18 11.77 -8.73
CA HIS A 125 -5.59 13.12 -8.69
C HIS A 125 -6.50 14.09 -7.95
N LYS A 126 -7.82 14.00 -8.17
CA LYS A 126 -8.79 14.81 -7.43
C LYS A 126 -8.77 14.46 -5.95
N THR A 127 -8.70 13.17 -5.63
CA THR A 127 -8.61 12.67 -4.25
C THR A 127 -7.35 13.20 -3.53
N VAL A 128 -6.18 13.13 -4.16
CA VAL A 128 -4.92 13.66 -3.59
C VAL A 128 -5.03 15.18 -3.34
N ARG A 129 -5.56 15.95 -4.29
CA ARG A 129 -5.72 17.41 -4.14
C ARG A 129 -6.67 17.76 -3.01
N TRP A 130 -7.80 17.05 -2.93
CA TRP A 130 -8.76 17.22 -1.84
C TRP A 130 -8.12 16.91 -0.49
N PHE A 131 -7.39 15.79 -0.39
CA PHE A 131 -6.75 15.43 0.88
C PHE A 131 -5.70 16.45 1.31
N ASN A 132 -4.91 17.02 0.38
CA ASN A 132 -3.98 18.10 0.69
C ASN A 132 -4.68 19.35 1.26
N HIS A 133 -5.88 19.65 0.77
CA HIS A 133 -6.71 20.72 1.34
C HIS A 133 -7.20 20.35 2.75
N LEU A 134 -7.72 19.14 2.92
CA LEU A 134 -8.15 18.60 4.22
C LEU A 134 -7.04 18.62 5.27
N LEU A 135 -5.79 18.34 4.89
CA LEU A 135 -4.63 18.44 5.79
C LEU A 135 -4.38 19.87 6.26
N SER A 136 -4.63 20.85 5.40
CA SER A 136 -4.47 22.26 5.74
C SER A 136 -5.55 22.70 6.74
N GLU A 137 -6.78 22.22 6.57
CA GLU A 137 -7.88 22.42 7.52
C GLU A 137 -7.64 21.68 8.85
N ALA A 138 -7.07 20.47 8.79
CA ALA A 138 -6.68 19.68 9.95
C ALA A 138 -5.28 20.04 10.51
N SER A 139 -4.81 21.27 10.31
CA SER A 139 -3.47 21.72 10.73
C SER A 139 -3.19 21.52 12.22
N VAL A 140 -4.23 21.58 13.06
CA VAL A 140 -4.18 21.28 14.50
C VAL A 140 -3.66 19.86 14.81
N ALA A 141 -3.79 18.90 13.88
CA ALA A 141 -3.25 17.55 14.01
C ALA A 141 -1.71 17.54 14.07
N PHE A 142 -1.07 18.57 13.52
CA PHE A 142 0.37 18.69 13.35
C PHE A 142 1.01 19.63 14.38
N HIS A 143 0.37 19.83 15.54
CA HIS A 143 0.93 20.71 16.57
C HIS A 143 2.35 20.28 16.97
N GLY A 144 3.29 21.23 16.94
CA GLY A 144 4.72 20.98 17.20
C GLY A 144 5.53 20.52 15.97
N TRP A 145 4.89 20.28 14.83
CA TRP A 145 5.54 19.88 13.59
C TRP A 145 5.32 20.93 12.49
N HIS A 146 6.40 21.28 11.79
CA HIS A 146 6.31 22.00 10.52
C HIS A 146 5.96 21.02 9.41
N LEU A 147 4.79 21.22 8.80
CA LEU A 147 4.30 20.42 7.66
C LEU A 147 4.65 21.11 6.34
N LEU A 148 5.41 20.43 5.49
CA LEU A 148 5.64 20.82 4.09
C LEU A 148 5.08 19.76 3.15
N LEU A 149 4.07 20.13 2.36
CA LEU A 149 3.51 19.26 1.32
C LEU A 149 4.44 19.24 0.09
N LEU A 150 4.78 18.05 -0.38
CA LEU A 150 5.62 17.83 -1.54
C LEU A 150 4.75 17.48 -2.76
N PRO A 151 5.15 17.92 -3.98
CA PRO A 151 4.36 17.66 -5.18
C PRO A 151 4.29 16.16 -5.50
N SER A 152 3.08 15.64 -5.59
CA SER A 152 2.78 14.30 -6.07
C SER A 152 1.36 14.26 -6.65
N ARG A 153 1.14 13.39 -7.65
CA ARG A 153 -0.16 13.26 -8.34
C ARG A 153 -0.98 12.05 -7.86
N ARG A 154 -0.31 11.07 -7.26
CA ARG A 154 -0.83 9.73 -6.93
C ARG A 154 -0.75 9.41 -5.44
N SER A 155 -0.06 10.25 -4.67
CA SER A 155 0.10 10.12 -3.22
C SER A 155 0.16 11.52 -2.60
N CYS A 156 -0.11 11.62 -1.30
CA CYS A 156 0.20 12.84 -0.55
C CYS A 156 1.56 12.65 0.13
N LYS A 157 2.58 13.36 -0.38
CA LYS A 157 3.92 13.34 0.20
C LYS A 157 4.09 14.56 1.09
N MET A 158 4.63 14.35 2.27
CA MET A 158 4.88 15.42 3.23
C MET A 158 6.22 15.24 3.92
N LEU A 159 6.90 16.35 4.14
CA LEU A 159 8.03 16.45 5.05
C LEU A 159 7.51 17.03 6.36
N LEU A 160 7.75 16.30 7.45
CA LEU A 160 7.45 16.74 8.80
C LEU A 160 8.78 17.01 9.50
N SER A 161 8.93 18.21 10.04
CA SER A 161 10.14 18.61 10.75
C SER A 161 9.84 19.40 12.02
N ASP A 162 10.61 19.15 13.07
CA ASP A 162 10.70 20.00 14.26
C ASP A 162 12.13 20.56 14.36
N ASN A 163 12.55 21.03 15.54
CA ASN A 163 13.89 21.59 15.75
C ASN A 163 15.02 20.54 15.69
N GLU A 164 14.71 19.25 15.88
CA GLU A 164 15.70 18.18 16.07
C GLU A 164 15.58 17.08 15.00
N ASN A 165 14.39 16.88 14.45
CA ASN A 165 14.02 15.73 13.65
C ASN A 165 13.36 16.17 12.35
N SER A 166 13.61 15.42 11.29
CA SER A 166 12.82 15.51 10.06
C SER A 166 12.59 14.11 9.49
N PHE A 167 11.38 13.84 9.03
CA PHE A 167 11.06 12.60 8.35
C PHE A 167 10.04 12.80 7.24
N LYS A 168 10.12 11.94 6.23
CA LYS A 168 9.22 11.96 5.07
C LYS A 168 8.08 10.97 5.30
N VAL A 169 6.86 11.41 5.06
CA VAL A 169 5.66 10.57 5.07
C VAL A 169 5.06 10.57 3.67
N GLU A 170 4.71 9.39 3.18
CA GLU A 170 3.90 9.22 1.97
C GLU A 170 2.59 8.56 2.34
N VAL A 171 1.50 9.28 2.11
CA VAL A 171 0.14 8.80 2.29
C VAL A 171 -0.38 8.29 0.95
N LEU A 172 -0.72 7.00 0.94
CA LEU A 172 -1.45 6.33 -0.12
C LEU A 172 -2.92 6.21 0.29
N PHE A 173 -3.81 6.36 -0.67
CA PHE A 173 -5.24 6.14 -0.46
C PHE A 173 -5.59 4.74 -0.92
N GLY A 174 -6.59 4.13 -0.31
CA GLY A 174 -7.10 2.87 -0.82
C GLY A 174 -8.53 2.54 -0.41
N VAL A 175 -9.05 1.48 -1.02
CA VAL A 175 -10.32 0.88 -0.68
C VAL A 175 -10.07 -0.61 -0.50
N GLN A 176 -10.60 -1.16 0.59
CA GLN A 176 -10.47 -2.57 0.94
C GLN A 176 -11.34 -3.42 0.00
N GLU A 177 -10.81 -4.56 -0.43
CA GLU A 177 -11.58 -5.54 -1.18
C GLU A 177 -12.33 -6.46 -0.22
N GLY A 178 -13.64 -6.22 -0.09
CA GLY A 178 -14.49 -6.97 0.83
C GLY A 178 -14.02 -6.83 2.28
N ASP A 179 -13.90 -7.96 2.97
CA ASP A 179 -13.37 -8.10 4.32
C ASP A 179 -11.94 -8.64 4.36
N SER A 180 -11.25 -8.66 3.22
CA SER A 180 -9.90 -9.22 3.07
C SER A 180 -8.79 -8.22 3.41
N GLU A 181 -7.55 -8.70 3.47
CA GLU A 181 -6.34 -7.88 3.69
C GLU A 181 -5.80 -7.26 2.39
N ILE A 182 -6.60 -7.26 1.35
CA ILE A 182 -6.28 -6.75 0.02
C ILE A 182 -6.93 -5.39 -0.18
N TYR A 183 -6.17 -4.49 -0.78
CA TYR A 183 -6.59 -3.14 -1.03
C TYR A 183 -6.27 -2.76 -2.47
N VAL A 184 -7.13 -1.95 -3.07
CA VAL A 184 -6.76 -1.18 -4.28
C VAL A 184 -6.27 0.18 -3.84
N THR A 185 -5.20 0.69 -4.44
CA THR A 185 -4.52 1.89 -3.94
C THR A 185 -4.28 2.95 -4.99
N SER A 186 -3.97 4.15 -4.53
CA SER A 186 -3.54 5.25 -5.38
C SER A 186 -2.10 5.11 -5.87
N GLN A 187 -1.33 4.12 -5.42
CA GLN A 187 0.07 3.90 -5.80
C GLN A 187 0.21 3.79 -7.32
N PRO A 188 1.16 4.48 -7.96
CA PRO A 188 1.35 4.36 -9.41
C PRO A 188 1.71 2.92 -9.80
N THR A 189 1.29 2.53 -11.01
CA THR A 189 1.77 1.29 -11.64
C THR A 189 3.22 1.45 -12.10
N GLU A 190 3.87 0.34 -12.47
CA GLU A 190 5.21 0.36 -13.08
C GLU A 190 5.24 1.01 -14.48
N THR A 191 4.08 1.38 -15.03
CA THR A 191 3.97 2.03 -16.33
C THR A 191 4.09 3.55 -16.22
N PRO A 192 4.67 4.23 -17.24
CA PRO A 192 4.88 5.68 -17.20
C PRO A 192 3.59 6.51 -17.10
N PHE A 193 2.46 5.92 -17.54
CA PHE A 193 1.16 6.57 -17.58
C PHE A 193 0.08 5.67 -16.98
N THR A 194 -0.08 5.72 -15.66
CA THR A 194 -1.28 5.17 -15.02
C THR A 194 -2.45 6.13 -15.20
N PRO A 195 -3.59 5.70 -15.77
CA PRO A 195 -4.79 6.53 -15.83
C PRO A 195 -5.25 7.01 -14.45
N ARG A 196 -5.89 8.18 -14.39
CA ARG A 196 -6.27 8.82 -13.12
C ARG A 196 -7.33 8.04 -12.33
N THR A 197 -8.10 7.19 -13.00
CA THR A 197 -9.17 6.38 -12.43
C THR A 197 -8.74 4.93 -12.16
N VAL A 198 -7.48 4.59 -12.44
CA VAL A 198 -6.92 3.25 -12.19
C VAL A 198 -6.29 3.19 -10.79
N TRP A 199 -6.74 2.22 -10.01
CA TRP A 199 -6.32 1.91 -8.65
C TRP A 199 -5.72 0.48 -8.64
N PRO A 200 -4.39 0.33 -8.64
CA PRO A 200 -3.75 -0.99 -8.63
C PRO A 200 -3.97 -1.70 -7.30
N GLU A 201 -4.13 -3.02 -7.36
CA GLU A 201 -4.18 -3.89 -6.19
C GLU A 201 -2.81 -3.89 -5.48
N THR A 202 -2.81 -3.90 -4.14
CA THR A 202 -1.62 -4.02 -3.30
C THR A 202 -1.77 -5.17 -2.33
N TYR A 203 -0.64 -5.80 -2.01
CA TYR A 203 -0.53 -6.85 -1.01
C TYR A 203 0.25 -6.37 0.23
N SER A 204 0.58 -5.08 0.30
CA SER A 204 1.44 -4.52 1.35
C SER A 204 0.87 -4.69 2.78
N VAL A 205 -0.45 -4.67 2.94
CA VAL A 205 -1.10 -4.95 4.24
C VAL A 205 -1.01 -6.43 4.60
N ALA A 206 -1.23 -7.33 3.64
CA ALA A 206 -1.04 -8.76 3.84
C ALA A 206 0.44 -9.11 4.16
N GLU A 207 1.40 -8.47 3.50
CA GLU A 207 2.84 -8.59 3.79
C GLU A 207 3.18 -8.10 5.20
N LEU A 208 2.67 -6.94 5.60
CA LEU A 208 2.81 -6.41 6.95
C LEU A 208 2.28 -7.40 7.99
N LYS A 209 1.07 -7.94 7.76
CA LYS A 209 0.46 -8.95 8.63
C LYS A 209 1.26 -10.25 8.67
N PHE A 210 1.88 -10.65 7.56
CA PHE A 210 2.78 -11.79 7.52
C PHE A 210 4.02 -11.55 8.41
N PHE A 211 4.68 -10.40 8.32
CA PHE A 211 5.79 -10.09 9.24
C PHE A 211 5.34 -10.05 10.70
N GLY A 212 4.14 -9.52 10.98
CA GLY A 212 3.53 -9.56 12.31
C GLY A 212 3.23 -10.98 12.80
N HIS A 213 2.80 -11.88 11.91
CA HIS A 213 2.62 -13.30 12.19
C HIS A 213 3.93 -13.97 12.59
N ILE A 214 4.99 -13.76 11.80
CA ILE A 214 6.33 -14.28 12.09
C ILE A 214 6.84 -13.74 13.44
N ALA A 215 6.70 -12.43 13.69
CA ALA A 215 7.19 -11.78 14.89
C ALA A 215 6.56 -12.34 16.19
N ARG A 216 5.30 -12.78 16.16
CA ARG A 216 4.63 -13.40 17.31
C ARG A 216 5.23 -14.74 17.73
N SER A 217 5.78 -15.49 16.77
CA SER A 217 6.32 -16.83 16.99
C SER A 217 7.85 -16.88 16.98
N ALA A 218 8.52 -15.81 16.55
CA ALA A 218 9.96 -15.74 16.43
C ALA A 218 10.67 -15.75 17.80
N PRO A 219 11.86 -16.37 17.91
CA PRO A 219 12.70 -16.23 19.10
C PRO A 219 13.00 -14.75 19.42
N ARG A 220 13.11 -14.41 20.71
CA ARG A 220 13.44 -13.03 21.15
C ARG A 220 14.73 -12.49 20.53
N ASN A 221 15.69 -13.37 20.28
CA ASN A 221 16.96 -13.06 19.64
C ASN A 221 16.95 -13.36 18.14
N SER A 222 15.80 -13.32 17.47
CA SER A 222 15.74 -13.63 16.05
C SER A 222 16.48 -12.60 15.19
N CYS A 223 17.08 -13.06 14.09
CA CYS A 223 17.88 -12.25 13.18
C CYS A 223 17.24 -11.97 11.83
N HIS A 224 16.02 -12.45 11.55
CA HIS A 224 15.37 -12.32 10.24
C HIS A 224 15.33 -10.87 9.73
N LEU A 225 14.85 -9.91 10.53
CA LEU A 225 14.83 -8.49 10.13
C LEU A 225 16.24 -7.91 9.97
N LYS A 226 17.21 -8.34 10.78
CA LYS A 226 18.62 -7.91 10.65
C LYS A 226 19.24 -8.43 9.34
N CYS A 227 18.92 -9.67 8.95
CA CYS A 227 19.35 -10.24 7.67
C CYS A 227 18.75 -9.45 6.49
N LEU A 228 17.45 -9.18 6.53
CA LEU A 228 16.77 -8.40 5.48
C LEU A 228 17.34 -6.98 5.40
N GLN A 229 17.54 -6.31 6.55
CA GLN A 229 18.12 -4.98 6.61
C GLN A 229 19.56 -4.95 6.07
N PHE A 230 20.40 -5.93 6.43
CA PHE A 230 21.77 -6.04 5.94
C PHE A 230 21.81 -6.20 4.42
N LEU A 231 21.01 -7.12 3.87
CA LEU A 231 21.00 -7.37 2.42
C LEU A 231 20.36 -6.21 1.64
N ALA A 232 19.28 -5.63 2.16
CA ALA A 232 18.66 -4.46 1.55
C ALA A 232 19.64 -3.28 1.49
N ARG A 233 20.57 -3.15 2.45
CA ARG A 233 21.69 -2.18 2.41
C ARG A 233 22.77 -2.59 1.41
N ALA A 234 23.24 -3.84 1.47
CA ALA A 234 24.33 -4.33 0.64
C ALA A 234 23.98 -4.28 -0.86
N LEU A 235 22.69 -4.42 -1.19
CA LEU A 235 22.17 -4.37 -2.55
C LEU A 235 21.71 -2.97 -2.99
N LEU A 236 21.88 -1.93 -2.17
CA LEU A 236 21.58 -0.56 -2.60
C LEU A 236 22.46 -0.19 -3.80
N GLY A 237 21.83 0.35 -4.85
CA GLY A 237 22.51 0.75 -6.09
C GLY A 237 22.76 -0.38 -7.09
N THR A 238 22.36 -1.61 -6.77
CA THR A 238 22.34 -2.75 -7.72
C THR A 238 21.04 -2.78 -8.52
N ARG A 239 20.92 -3.70 -9.47
CA ARG A 239 19.65 -3.95 -10.19
C ARG A 239 18.60 -4.68 -9.35
N PHE A 240 18.95 -5.19 -8.17
CA PHE A 240 18.00 -5.85 -7.29
C PHE A 240 17.12 -4.83 -6.57
N SER A 241 15.81 -4.99 -6.70
CA SER A 241 14.89 -4.25 -5.86
C SER A 241 14.95 -4.79 -4.42
N THR A 242 14.77 -3.92 -3.44
CA THR A 242 14.58 -4.34 -2.04
C THR A 242 13.38 -5.27 -1.89
N TYR A 243 12.39 -5.15 -2.77
CA TYR A 243 11.21 -6.00 -2.83
C TYR A 243 11.54 -7.44 -3.25
N SER A 244 12.49 -7.66 -4.17
CA SER A 244 12.95 -9.01 -4.52
C SER A 244 13.59 -9.73 -3.33
N VAL A 245 14.45 -9.02 -2.59
CA VAL A 245 15.10 -9.56 -1.37
C VAL A 245 14.06 -9.85 -0.29
N LYS A 246 13.09 -8.95 -0.11
CA LYS A 246 11.94 -9.14 0.79
C LYS A 246 11.16 -10.40 0.41
N THR A 247 10.87 -10.59 -0.87
CA THR A 247 10.12 -11.75 -1.38
C THR A 247 10.84 -13.06 -1.08
N VAL A 248 12.16 -13.13 -1.34
CA VAL A 248 12.99 -14.30 -0.98
C VAL A 248 12.96 -14.57 0.52
N MET A 249 13.12 -13.51 1.34
CA MET A 249 13.05 -13.62 2.80
C MET A 249 11.69 -14.18 3.25
N MET A 250 10.58 -13.71 2.67
CA MET A 250 9.25 -14.20 3.02
C MET A 250 9.06 -15.67 2.65
N HIS A 251 9.53 -16.12 1.48
CA HIS A 251 9.55 -17.54 1.09
C HIS A 251 10.33 -18.40 2.08
N LEU A 252 11.52 -17.94 2.51
CA LEU A 252 12.32 -18.64 3.51
C LEU A 252 11.65 -18.67 4.89
N LEU A 253 11.01 -17.56 5.32
CA LEU A 253 10.26 -17.50 6.58
C LEU A 253 9.03 -18.42 6.57
N ASN A 254 8.44 -18.65 5.41
CA ASN A 254 7.28 -19.53 5.25
C ASN A 254 7.64 -21.03 5.18
N THR A 255 8.91 -21.36 4.90
CA THR A 255 9.37 -22.73 4.71
C THR A 255 10.23 -23.25 5.86
N LEU A 256 10.99 -22.37 6.50
CA LEU A 256 11.87 -22.72 7.61
C LEU A 256 11.18 -22.48 8.96
N PRO A 257 11.34 -23.39 9.94
CA PRO A 257 10.87 -23.15 11.29
C PRO A 257 11.44 -21.85 11.88
N VAL A 258 10.60 -21.05 12.53
CA VAL A 258 10.99 -19.76 13.16
C VAL A 258 12.16 -19.89 14.14
N SER A 259 12.34 -21.07 14.77
CA SER A 259 13.46 -21.36 15.66
C SER A 259 14.84 -21.32 14.97
N GLN A 260 14.89 -21.56 13.66
CA GLN A 260 16.12 -21.50 12.86
C GLN A 260 16.57 -20.06 12.57
N TRP A 261 15.78 -19.07 12.94
CA TRP A 261 16.12 -17.65 12.78
C TRP A 261 16.78 -17.05 14.01
N ALA A 262 17.26 -17.86 14.97
CA ALA A 262 17.99 -17.36 16.13
C ALA A 262 19.31 -16.67 15.72
N SER A 263 19.73 -15.67 16.49
CA SER A 263 20.91 -14.83 16.19
C SER A 263 22.20 -15.59 15.89
N ARG A 264 22.40 -16.77 16.48
CA ARG A 264 23.57 -17.62 16.22
C ARG A 264 23.68 -18.11 14.78
N HIS A 265 22.57 -18.15 14.04
CA HIS A 265 22.49 -18.59 12.65
C HIS A 265 22.55 -17.44 11.65
N PHE A 266 22.91 -16.22 12.09
CA PHE A 266 22.84 -15.02 11.25
C PHE A 266 23.56 -15.17 9.90
N LEU A 267 24.80 -15.66 9.89
CA LEU A 267 25.57 -15.88 8.67
C LEU A 267 24.96 -17.00 7.81
N ASP A 268 24.52 -18.09 8.42
CA ASP A 268 23.83 -19.18 7.72
C ASP A 268 22.56 -18.67 7.02
N ARG A 269 21.78 -17.81 7.69
CA ARG A 269 20.56 -17.21 7.12
C ARG A 269 20.87 -16.25 5.96
N LEU A 270 21.95 -15.46 6.06
CA LEU A 270 22.41 -14.63 4.94
C LEU A 270 22.80 -15.50 3.74
N GLY A 271 23.55 -16.57 3.98
CA GLY A 271 23.93 -17.54 2.96
C GLY A 271 22.72 -18.16 2.27
N ASP A 272 21.70 -18.57 3.03
CA ASP A 272 20.48 -19.16 2.46
C ASP A 272 19.68 -18.17 1.61
N ILE A 273 19.61 -16.90 2.01
CA ILE A 273 18.94 -15.85 1.21
C ILE A 273 19.70 -15.61 -0.11
N ILE A 274 21.03 -15.50 -0.05
CA ILE A 274 21.87 -15.32 -1.23
C ILE A 274 21.78 -16.55 -2.15
N HIS A 275 21.77 -17.75 -1.58
CA HIS A 275 21.61 -18.99 -2.32
C HIS A 275 20.25 -19.06 -3.04
N PHE A 276 19.17 -18.75 -2.33
CA PHE A 276 17.82 -18.72 -2.92
C PHE A 276 17.74 -17.67 -4.04
N LEU A 277 18.29 -16.47 -3.82
CA LEU A 277 18.32 -15.41 -4.83
C LEU A 277 19.12 -15.85 -6.07
N ASN A 278 20.25 -16.52 -5.88
CA ASN A 278 21.07 -17.08 -6.97
C ASN A 278 20.31 -18.14 -7.77
N ARG A 279 19.64 -19.08 -7.08
CA ARG A 279 18.75 -20.07 -7.73
C ARG A 279 17.65 -19.40 -8.54
N SER A 280 17.00 -18.39 -7.96
CA SER A 280 15.94 -17.62 -8.63
C SER A 280 16.44 -16.92 -9.90
N LEU A 281 17.67 -16.39 -9.89
CA LEU A 281 18.29 -15.80 -11.07
C LEU A 281 18.66 -16.83 -12.13
N LEU A 282 19.21 -17.98 -11.74
CA LEU A 282 19.55 -19.07 -12.67
C LEU A 282 18.29 -19.56 -13.40
N GLU A 283 17.20 -19.70 -12.67
CA GLU A 283 15.88 -20.10 -13.20
C GLU A 283 15.13 -18.94 -13.86
N LYS A 284 15.63 -17.69 -13.71
CA LYS A 284 14.96 -16.44 -14.12
C LYS A 284 13.54 -16.33 -13.57
N ARG A 285 13.29 -16.97 -12.43
CA ARG A 285 11.98 -17.06 -11.80
C ARG A 285 12.08 -16.73 -10.31
N LEU A 286 11.30 -15.74 -9.91
CA LEU A 286 11.03 -15.43 -8.50
C LEU A 286 9.54 -15.19 -8.37
N ASP A 287 8.82 -16.18 -7.84
CA ASP A 287 7.38 -16.10 -7.68
C ASP A 287 7.00 -15.08 -6.60
N HIS A 288 5.98 -14.27 -6.89
CA HIS A 288 5.40 -13.35 -5.92
C HIS A 288 4.96 -14.11 -4.65
N PHE A 289 5.30 -13.60 -3.46
CA PHE A 289 5.11 -14.37 -2.23
C PHE A 289 3.64 -14.54 -1.80
N VAL A 290 2.82 -13.49 -1.94
CA VAL A 290 1.43 -13.50 -1.47
C VAL A 290 0.49 -14.24 -2.44
N LEU A 291 0.57 -13.91 -3.72
CA LEU A 291 -0.28 -14.47 -4.79
C LEU A 291 -0.02 -15.96 -5.01
N GLY A 292 -1.09 -16.77 -5.02
CA GLY A 292 -1.00 -18.20 -5.32
C GLY A 292 -0.33 -19.07 -4.25
N ASN A 293 0.06 -18.49 -3.11
CA ASN A 293 0.76 -19.19 -2.06
C ASN A 293 -0.20 -19.96 -1.14
N GLN A 294 -0.38 -21.25 -1.42
CA GLN A 294 -1.24 -22.16 -0.64
C GLN A 294 -0.83 -22.35 0.82
N ARG A 295 0.39 -21.94 1.19
CA ARG A 295 0.92 -22.06 2.57
C ARG A 295 0.89 -20.72 3.30
N PHE A 296 0.27 -19.69 2.74
CA PHE A 296 0.17 -18.40 3.39
C PHE A 296 -0.67 -18.51 4.69
N PRO A 297 -0.34 -17.79 5.77
CA PRO A 297 -1.05 -17.94 7.05
C PRO A 297 -2.56 -17.69 6.95
N GLN A 298 -3.37 -18.67 7.38
CA GLN A 298 -4.85 -18.64 7.24
C GLN A 298 -5.54 -17.51 8.01
N GLU A 299 -4.89 -16.96 9.04
CA GLU A 299 -5.40 -15.80 9.79
C GLU A 299 -5.33 -14.48 9.01
N ILE A 300 -4.61 -14.45 7.88
CA ILE A 300 -4.57 -13.30 6.98
C ILE A 300 -5.60 -13.57 5.87
N VAL A 301 -6.73 -12.88 5.95
CA VAL A 301 -7.88 -13.14 5.05
C VAL A 301 -7.56 -12.68 3.64
N MET A 302 -7.73 -13.57 2.66
CA MET A 302 -7.40 -13.33 1.25
C MET A 302 -8.57 -13.78 0.36
N PRO A 303 -8.89 -13.05 -0.73
CA PRO A 303 -9.86 -13.50 -1.73
C PRO A 303 -9.45 -14.83 -2.38
N MET A 304 -10.43 -15.66 -2.75
CA MET A 304 -10.19 -16.99 -3.31
C MET A 304 -9.47 -16.97 -4.66
N ASP A 305 -9.73 -15.96 -5.49
CA ASP A 305 -9.06 -15.79 -6.78
C ASP A 305 -7.58 -15.44 -6.62
N ILE A 306 -7.22 -14.70 -5.56
CA ILE A 306 -5.83 -14.42 -5.20
C ILE A 306 -5.13 -15.66 -4.64
N GLN A 307 -5.84 -16.47 -3.86
CA GLN A 307 -5.26 -17.72 -3.34
C GLN A 307 -4.99 -18.74 -4.44
N THR A 308 -5.80 -18.77 -5.51
CA THR A 308 -5.75 -19.81 -6.55
C THR A 308 -5.03 -19.40 -7.83
N VAL A 309 -4.63 -18.13 -7.96
CA VAL A 309 -3.89 -17.63 -9.13
C VAL A 309 -2.51 -18.28 -9.22
N GLU A 310 -2.00 -18.45 -10.45
CA GLU A 310 -0.58 -18.77 -10.63
C GLU A 310 0.27 -17.59 -10.13
N PRO A 311 1.25 -17.82 -9.23
CA PRO A 311 2.12 -16.76 -8.73
C PRO A 311 2.84 -16.02 -9.88
N PRO A 312 2.67 -14.70 -10.01
CA PRO A 312 3.39 -13.94 -11.03
C PRO A 312 4.91 -14.00 -10.81
N ASN A 313 5.67 -14.19 -11.89
CA ASN A 313 7.13 -14.17 -11.85
C ASN A 313 7.66 -12.73 -11.84
N LEU A 314 8.24 -12.30 -10.70
CA LEU A 314 8.89 -10.98 -10.54
C LEU A 314 10.13 -10.82 -11.43
N PHE A 315 10.75 -11.91 -11.86
CA PHE A 315 11.93 -11.94 -12.72
C PHE A 315 11.59 -12.17 -14.20
N HIS A 316 10.33 -12.10 -14.59
CA HIS A 316 9.91 -12.25 -16.00
C HIS A 316 10.67 -11.32 -16.97
N HIS A 317 11.01 -10.09 -16.54
CA HIS A 317 11.80 -9.15 -17.33
C HIS A 317 13.24 -9.64 -17.64
N LEU A 318 13.80 -10.55 -16.84
CA LEU A 318 15.13 -11.14 -17.05
C LEU A 318 15.12 -12.23 -18.14
N GLU A 319 13.97 -12.82 -18.43
CA GLU A 319 13.81 -13.74 -19.58
C GLU A 319 13.99 -12.97 -20.89
N GLN A 320 13.45 -11.74 -20.94
CA GLN A 320 13.43 -10.89 -22.12
C GLN A 320 14.72 -10.07 -22.31
N ASN A 321 15.53 -9.92 -21.26
CA ASN A 321 16.74 -9.08 -21.29
C ASN A 321 17.98 -9.84 -20.78
N PRO A 322 18.71 -10.55 -21.68
CA PRO A 322 19.91 -11.30 -21.33
C PRO A 322 21.05 -10.46 -20.72
N ALA A 323 21.16 -9.18 -21.13
CA ALA A 323 22.16 -8.27 -20.58
C ALA A 323 21.84 -7.91 -19.12
N ALA A 324 20.56 -7.61 -18.81
CA ALA A 324 20.12 -7.37 -17.45
C ALA A 324 20.33 -8.60 -16.55
N HIS A 325 20.05 -9.79 -17.07
CA HIS A 325 20.31 -11.06 -16.38
C HIS A 325 21.81 -11.26 -16.09
N THR A 326 22.66 -11.08 -17.09
CA THR A 326 24.13 -11.22 -16.93
C THR A 326 24.68 -10.24 -15.90
N THR A 327 24.22 -9.00 -15.91
CA THR A 327 24.62 -7.99 -14.93
C THR A 327 24.15 -8.35 -13.52
N ALA A 328 22.89 -8.77 -13.36
CA ALA A 328 22.37 -9.20 -12.06
C ALA A 328 23.14 -10.41 -11.48
N MET A 329 23.53 -11.37 -12.33
CA MET A 329 24.39 -12.48 -11.92
C MET A 329 25.76 -12.00 -11.41
N LYS A 330 26.40 -11.05 -12.11
CA LYS A 330 27.70 -10.48 -11.69
C LYS A 330 27.59 -9.73 -10.37
N GLU A 331 26.55 -8.91 -10.21
CA GLU A 331 26.31 -8.14 -8.97
C GLU A 331 26.11 -9.07 -7.77
N LEU A 332 25.39 -10.20 -7.95
CA LEU A 332 25.20 -11.16 -6.86
C LEU A 332 26.47 -11.92 -6.50
N CYS A 333 27.34 -12.26 -7.48
CA CYS A 333 28.61 -12.92 -7.21
C CYS A 333 29.51 -12.13 -6.24
N ILE A 334 29.43 -10.80 -6.26
CA ILE A 334 30.21 -9.93 -5.34
C ILE A 334 29.80 -10.15 -3.88
N LEU A 335 28.55 -10.55 -3.62
CA LEU A 335 28.05 -10.84 -2.27
C LEU A 335 28.38 -12.26 -1.79
N GLN A 336 28.91 -13.12 -2.66
CA GLN A 336 29.33 -14.49 -2.33
C GLN A 336 30.83 -14.59 -1.98
N MET A 337 31.58 -13.49 -2.15
CA MET A 337 32.98 -13.33 -1.73
C MET A 337 33.03 -12.70 -0.34
#